data_AF-A0A7V3HKN6-F1
#
_entry.id   AF-A0A7V3HKN6-F1
#
_cell.length_a   1.000
_cell.length_b   1.000
_cell.length_c   1.000
_cell.angle_alpha   90.00
_cell.angle_beta   90.00
_cell.angle_gamma   90.00
#
_symmetry.space_group_name_H-M   'P 1'
#
loop_
_entity.id
_entity.type
_entity.pdbx_description
1 polymer ?
#
loop_
_entity_poly.entity_id
_entity_poly.type
_entity_poly.pdbx_seq_one_letter_code
_entity_poly.pdbx_strand_id
1 'polypeptide(L)'
;MEEHLKGKLQSLGEEEVNLIVHFKGEPSLCSARLREMGFEIKREYSLLKAFAVKGRASDALRLLDEPWVEKVEEDKAVSIL
;
A
#
# COMPACT_ATOMS: atom_id res chain seq x y z
N MET A 1 -5.47 4.18 -7.36
CA MET A 1 -4.31 5.01 -6.97
C MET A 1 -4.39 6.32 -7.74
N GLU A 2 -3.99 7.44 -7.15
CA GLU A 2 -3.95 8.72 -7.86
C GLU A 2 -2.77 8.77 -8.85
N GLU A 3 -2.94 9.45 -9.99
CA GLU A 3 -1.90 9.54 -11.04
C GLU A 3 -0.60 10.17 -10.52
N HIS A 4 -0.69 11.17 -9.64
CA HIS A 4 0.50 11.77 -9.02
C HIS A 4 1.28 10.76 -8.16
N LEU A 5 0.58 9.95 -7.37
CA LEU A 5 1.21 8.91 -6.56
C LEU A 5 1.86 7.85 -7.46
N LYS A 6 1.18 7.41 -8.52
CA LYS A 6 1.74 6.47 -9.49
C LYS A 6 3.03 7.00 -10.12
N GLY A 7 3.03 8.25 -10.59
CA GLY A 7 4.22 8.88 -11.17
C GLY A 7 5.37 8.99 -10.17
N LYS A 8 5.06 9.33 -8.92
CA LYS A 8 6.05 9.33 -7.82
C LYS A 8 6.66 7.95 -7.61
N LEU A 9 5.84 6.89 -7.52
CA LEU A 9 6.33 5.52 -7.32
C LEU A 9 7.23 5.08 -8.49
N GLN A 10 6.88 5.43 -9.73
CA GLN A 10 7.72 5.15 -10.90
C GLN A 10 9.10 5.83 -10.82
N SER A 11 9.18 7.05 -10.29
CA SER A 11 10.47 7.74 -10.12
C SER A 11 11.34 7.20 -8.98
N LEU A 12 10.73 6.61 -7.96
CA LEU A 12 11.42 6.12 -6.75
C LEU A 12 12.05 4.74 -6.93
N GLY A 13 11.54 3.92 -7.86
CA GLY A 13 12.11 2.60 -8.15
C GLY A 13 12.15 1.68 -6.92
N GLU A 14 13.34 1.40 -6.41
CA GLU A 14 13.53 0.47 -5.28
C GLU A 14 13.48 1.16 -3.89
N GLU A 15 13.28 2.48 -3.83
CA GLU A 15 13.16 3.18 -2.55
C GLU A 15 11.93 2.71 -1.75
N GLU A 16 12.08 2.72 -0.41
CA GLU A 16 11.00 2.34 0.50
C GLU A 16 9.96 3.45 0.63
N VAL A 17 8.68 3.05 0.59
CA VAL A 17 7.52 3.94 0.74
C VAL A 17 6.55 3.39 1.78
N ASN A 18 5.79 4.28 2.42
CA ASN A 18 4.67 3.92 3.28
C ASN A 18 3.36 4.21 2.55
N LEU A 19 2.43 3.26 2.60
CA LEU A 19 1.16 3.31 1.86
C LEU A 19 0.01 2.84 2.74
N ILE A 20 -1.19 3.35 2.44
CA ILE A 20 -2.45 2.80 2.91
C ILE A 20 -3.11 2.07 1.75
N VAL A 21 -3.38 0.77 1.92
CA VAL A 21 -4.01 -0.08 0.91
C VAL A 21 -5.41 -0.43 1.37
N HIS A 22 -6.41 0.12 0.69
CA HIS A 22 -7.81 -0.22 0.88
C HIS A 22 -8.15 -1.49 0.11
N PHE A 23 -8.93 -2.37 0.74
CA PHE A 23 -9.21 -3.70 0.18
C PHE A 23 -10.67 -4.11 0.32
N LYS A 24 -11.07 -5.02 -0.57
CA LYS A 24 -12.28 -5.84 -0.45
C LYS A 24 -11.92 -7.30 -0.25
N GLY A 25 -12.88 -8.06 0.27
CA GLY A 25 -12.71 -9.47 0.58
C GLY A 25 -12.30 -9.72 2.03
N GLU A 26 -11.61 -10.83 2.24
CA GLU A 26 -11.25 -11.39 3.54
C GLU A 26 -9.86 -10.88 3.97
N PRO A 27 -9.72 -10.31 5.19
CA PRO A 27 -8.46 -9.65 5.59
C PRO A 27 -7.25 -10.57 5.62
N SER A 28 -7.39 -11.83 6.07
CA SER A 28 -6.23 -12.71 6.23
C SER A 28 -5.59 -13.06 4.89
N LEU A 29 -6.38 -13.34 3.86
CA LEU A 29 -5.95 -13.57 2.48
C LEU A 29 -5.28 -12.33 1.88
N CYS A 30 -5.87 -11.15 2.05
CA CYS A 30 -5.26 -9.90 1.57
C CYS A 30 -3.91 -9.63 2.27
N SER A 31 -3.84 -9.86 3.57
CA SER A 31 -2.62 -9.67 4.36
C SER A 31 -1.52 -10.69 3.98
N ALA A 32 -1.88 -11.92 3.63
CA ALA A 32 -0.94 -12.92 3.15
C ALA A 32 -0.37 -12.49 1.79
N ARG A 33 -1.24 -12.05 0.88
CA ARG A 33 -0.84 -11.57 -0.43
C ARG A 33 0.10 -10.37 -0.37
N LEU A 34 -0.18 -9.39 0.50
CA LEU A 34 0.72 -8.25 0.73
C LEU A 34 2.12 -8.70 1.16
N ARG A 35 2.21 -9.68 2.07
CA ARG A 35 3.51 -10.22 2.52
C ARG A 35 4.25 -10.95 1.40
N GLU A 36 3.55 -11.73 0.58
CA GLU A 36 4.13 -12.39 -0.61
C GLU A 36 4.68 -11.39 -1.63
N MET A 37 4.03 -10.22 -1.75
CA MET A 37 4.49 -9.13 -2.61
C MET A 37 5.66 -8.33 -2.01
N GLY A 38 6.14 -8.69 -0.82
CA GLY A 38 7.29 -8.03 -0.18
C GLY A 38 6.92 -6.86 0.73
N PHE A 39 5.65 -6.65 1.05
CA PHE A 39 5.24 -5.60 1.98
C PHE A 39 5.33 -6.07 3.44
N GLU A 40 5.85 -5.20 4.28
CA GLU A 40 5.68 -5.27 5.72
C GLU A 40 4.35 -4.60 6.11
N ILE A 41 3.47 -5.33 6.78
CA ILE A 41 2.22 -4.76 7.31
C ILE A 41 2.52 -4.10 8.66
N LYS A 42 2.45 -2.77 8.69
CA LYS A 42 2.63 -1.96 9.90
C LYS A 42 1.38 -1.95 10.76
N ARG A 43 0.21 -1.96 10.13
CA ARG A 43 -1.09 -1.94 10.82
C ARG A 43 -2.19 -2.52 9.95
N GLU A 44 -3.07 -3.29 10.58
CA GLU A 44 -4.42 -3.56 10.08
C GLU A 44 -5.39 -2.61 10.78
N TYR A 45 -6.18 -1.85 10.03
CA TYR A 45 -7.17 -0.95 10.62
C TYR A 45 -8.44 -1.73 10.98
N SER A 46 -8.94 -1.56 12.21
CA SER A 46 -10.13 -2.27 12.68
C SER A 46 -11.46 -1.65 12.26
N LEU A 47 -11.46 -0.35 11.93
CA LEU A 47 -12.67 0.43 11.61
C LEU A 47 -12.89 0.61 10.10
N LEU A 48 -11.86 0.38 9.30
CA LEU A 48 -11.92 0.49 7.85
C LEU A 48 -11.13 -0.66 7.23
N LYS A 49 -11.56 -1.13 6.06
CA LYS A 49 -10.86 -2.19 5.33
C LYS A 49 -9.61 -1.62 4.66
N ALA A 50 -8.56 -1.42 5.45
CA ALA A 50 -7.25 -1.08 4.93
C ALA A 50 -6.10 -1.62 5.78
N PHE A 51 -4.93 -1.69 5.15
CA PHE A 51 -3.65 -1.93 5.80
C PHE A 51 -2.75 -0.70 5.63
N ALA A 52 -2.03 -0.32 6.68
CA ALA A 52 -0.83 0.49 6.53
C ALA A 52 0.35 -0.44 6.27
N VAL A 53 1.08 -0.21 5.18
CA VAL A 53 2.17 -1.07 4.73
C VAL A 53 3.42 -0.27 4.41
N LYS A 54 4.57 -0.93 4.52
CA LYS A 54 5.86 -0.44 4.04
C LYS A 54 6.40 -1.42 2.99
N GLY A 55 6.93 -0.91 1.89
CA GLY A 55 7.54 -1.75 0.85
C GLY A 55 8.23 -0.90 -0.21
N ARG A 56 8.75 -1.54 -1.25
CA ARG A 56 9.43 -0.83 -2.35
C ARG A 56 8.42 -0.17 -3.27
N ALA A 57 8.79 0.97 -3.85
CA ALA A 57 7.92 1.67 -4.79
C ALA A 57 7.62 0.84 -6.05
N SER A 58 8.56 0.01 -6.51
CA SER A 58 8.39 -0.93 -7.62
C SER A 58 7.34 -2.00 -7.32
N ASP A 59 7.35 -2.58 -6.13
CA ASP A 59 6.31 -3.53 -5.69
C ASP A 59 4.95 -2.86 -5.52
N ALA A 60 4.92 -1.59 -5.10
CA ALA A 60 3.69 -0.81 -4.94
C ALA A 60 2.92 -0.60 -6.25
N LEU A 61 3.61 -0.52 -7.38
CA LEU A 61 2.95 -0.43 -8.68
C LEU A 61 2.14 -1.68 -9.02
N ARG A 62 2.56 -2.86 -8.53
CA ARG A 62 1.88 -4.14 -8.76
C ARG A 62 0.56 -4.26 -8.00
N LEU A 63 0.33 -3.43 -6.97
CA LEU A 63 -0.96 -3.38 -6.25
C LEU A 63 -2.12 -2.95 -7.17
N LEU A 64 -1.84 -2.28 -8.28
CA LEU A 64 -2.85 -1.90 -9.27
C LEU A 64 -3.42 -3.08 -10.05
N ASP A 65 -2.66 -4.18 -10.13
CA ASP A 65 -3.06 -5.39 -10.84
C ASP A 65 -3.80 -6.38 -9.94
N GLU A 66 -3.81 -6.14 -8.63
CA GLU A 66 -4.43 -7.01 -7.64
C GLU A 66 -5.94 -6.73 -7.54
N PRO A 67 -6.83 -7.71 -7.86
CA PRO A 67 -8.27 -7.46 -8.01
C PRO A 67 -8.99 -7.16 -6.68
N TRP A 68 -8.34 -7.42 -5.55
CA TRP A 68 -8.84 -7.15 -4.20
C TRP A 68 -8.49 -5.74 -3.70
N VAL A 69 -7.58 -5.03 -4.38
CA VAL A 69 -7.19 -3.65 -4.03
C VAL A 69 -8.23 -2.68 -4.58
N GLU A 70 -8.80 -1.85 -3.71
CA GLU A 70 -9.79 -0.83 -4.09
C GLU A 70 -9.13 0.55 -4.28
N LYS A 71 -8.18 0.89 -3.40
CA LYS A 71 -7.49 2.18 -3.41
C LYS A 71 -6.11 2.03 -2.77
N VAL A 72 -5.16 2.81 -3.25
CA VAL A 72 -3.83 2.96 -2.66
C VAL A 72 -3.57 4.44 -2.46
N GLU A 73 -3.17 4.80 -1.25
CA GLU A 73 -2.88 6.16 -0.80
C GLU A 73 -1.47 6.23 -0.23
N GLU A 74 -0.86 7.40 -0.29
CA GLU A 74 0.42 7.65 0.36
C GLU A 74 0.22 7.84 1.87
N ASP A 75 0.97 7.11 2.69
CA ASP A 75 0.98 7.31 4.14
C ASP A 75 2.04 8.36 4.51
N LYS A 76 1.63 9.63 4.44
CA LYS A 76 2.51 10.78 4.71
C LYS A 76 2.61 11.03 6.21
N ALA A 77 3.84 11.07 6.72
CA ALA A 77 4.10 11.57 8.06
C ALA A 77 3.70 13.05 8.15
N VAL A 78 2.84 13.38 9.12
CA VAL A 78 2.49 14.76 9.45
C VAL A 78 3.31 15.19 10.65
N SER A 79 4.13 16.22 10.50
CA SER A 79 4.87 16.85 11.60
C SER A 79 4.15 18.09 12.11
N ILE A 80 4.02 18.22 13.42
CA ILE A 80 3.56 19.44 14.07
C ILE A 80 4.81 20.28 14.37
N LEU A 81 4.90 21.48 13.80
CA LEU A 81 5.96 22.45 14.08
C LEU A 81 5.61 23.29 15.31
#